data_AF-A0AAU9CAB8-F1
#
_entry.id   AF-A0AAU9CAB8-F1
#
_cell.length_a   1.000
_cell.length_b   1.000
_cell.length_c   1.000
_cell.angle_alpha   90.00
_cell.angle_beta   90.00
_cell.angle_gamma   90.00
#
_symmetry.space_group_name_H-M   'P 1'
#
loop_
_entity.id
_entity.type
_entity.pdbx_description
1 polymer ?
#
loop_
_entity_poly.entity_id
_entity_poly.type
_entity_poly.pdbx_seq_one_letter_code
_entity_poly.pdbx_strand_id
1 'polypeptide(L)'
;MKKLPPIEKIYEAWSAIEDGRITLLDDGTQAVVTSSDGAKSYRVVRQIEDGKIIYRSNDKATYWQGYPGYPVIAMLMMEKQLPLDLTVAGWFAGVNWHEVNMAHKSDYAAALQEVIEEKGLKKERVTHARQDAEKVMDALKALDVQVGRLSTRAKKSD
;
A
#
# COMPACT_ATOMS: atom_id res chain seq x y z
N MET A 1 7.38 13.77 0.71
CA MET A 1 5.90 13.64 0.49
C MET A 1 5.12 14.78 1.14
N LYS A 2 3.87 15.05 0.71
CA LYS A 2 3.02 16.13 1.26
C LYS A 2 2.18 15.72 2.48
N LYS A 3 1.81 14.44 2.58
CA LYS A 3 0.96 13.89 3.65
C LYS A 3 1.29 12.41 3.86
N LEU A 4 1.17 11.93 5.09
CA LEU A 4 1.26 10.49 5.41
C LEU A 4 -0.10 9.80 5.20
N PRO A 5 -0.12 8.55 4.74
CA PRO A 5 -1.35 7.78 4.64
C PRO A 5 -1.90 7.42 6.03
N PRO A 6 -3.19 7.06 6.15
CA PRO A 6 -3.67 6.29 7.29
C PRO A 6 -2.82 5.03 7.46
N ILE A 7 -2.54 4.64 8.70
CA ILE A 7 -1.66 3.51 9.00
C ILE A 7 -2.26 2.18 8.50
N GLU A 8 -3.58 2.11 8.36
CA GLU A 8 -4.33 0.96 7.85
C GLU A 8 -3.93 0.60 6.41
N LYS A 9 -3.41 1.57 5.64
CA LYS A 9 -2.87 1.30 4.29
C LYS A 9 -1.65 0.39 4.31
N ILE A 10 -0.97 0.27 5.45
CA ILE A 10 0.15 -0.67 5.63
C ILE A 10 -0.37 -2.10 5.72
N TYR A 11 -1.49 -2.32 6.41
CA TYR A 11 -2.14 -3.62 6.51
C TYR A 11 -2.71 -4.06 5.16
N GLU A 12 -3.33 -3.13 4.40
CA GLU A 12 -3.75 -3.38 3.02
C GLU A 12 -2.57 -3.80 2.12
N ALA A 13 -1.41 -3.15 2.27
CA ALA A 13 -0.19 -3.46 1.53
C ALA A 13 0.38 -4.83 1.92
N TRP A 14 0.41 -5.16 3.21
CA TRP A 14 0.82 -6.47 3.71
C TRP A 14 -0.01 -7.59 3.11
N SER A 15 -1.34 -7.49 3.17
CA SER A 15 -2.22 -8.48 2.53
C SER A 15 -1.96 -8.55 1.03
N ALA A 16 -1.72 -7.41 0.36
CA ALA A 16 -1.44 -7.44 -1.09
C ALA A 16 -0.15 -8.18 -1.46
N ILE A 17 0.87 -8.08 -0.61
CA ILE A 17 2.12 -8.81 -0.79
C ILE A 17 1.92 -10.30 -0.48
N GLU A 18 1.33 -10.60 0.67
CA GLU A 18 1.13 -11.96 1.18
C GLU A 18 0.20 -12.78 0.28
N ASP A 19 -0.85 -12.15 -0.27
CA ASP A 19 -1.80 -12.77 -1.19
C ASP A 19 -1.22 -12.92 -2.62
N GLY A 20 0.03 -12.52 -2.86
CA GLY A 20 0.64 -12.53 -4.19
C GLY A 20 -0.05 -11.59 -5.18
N ARG A 21 -0.72 -10.54 -4.70
CA ARG A 21 -1.47 -9.57 -5.53
C ARG A 21 -0.60 -8.47 -6.13
N ILE A 22 0.71 -8.45 -5.85
CA ILE A 22 1.68 -7.53 -6.46
C ILE A 22 2.60 -8.26 -7.45
N THR A 23 2.81 -7.66 -8.61
CA THR A 23 3.78 -8.10 -9.60
C THR A 23 4.68 -6.94 -9.98
N LEU A 24 5.99 -7.10 -9.78
CA LEU A 24 7.00 -6.15 -10.27
C LEU A 24 7.22 -6.36 -11.77
N LEU A 25 7.36 -5.26 -12.50
CA LEU A 25 7.58 -5.20 -13.94
C LEU A 25 8.78 -4.27 -14.22
N ASP A 26 9.30 -4.31 -15.45
CA ASP A 26 10.38 -3.43 -15.94
C ASP A 26 11.54 -3.29 -14.95
N ASP A 27 12.12 -4.44 -14.58
CA ASP A 27 13.24 -4.56 -13.66
C ASP A 27 12.98 -3.89 -12.29
N GLY A 28 11.72 -3.91 -11.85
CA GLY A 28 11.26 -3.33 -10.60
C GLY A 28 10.99 -1.83 -10.64
N THR A 29 11.00 -1.18 -11.81
CA THR A 29 10.60 0.24 -11.95
C THR A 29 9.09 0.42 -12.07
N GLN A 30 8.33 -0.66 -12.30
CA GLN A 30 6.88 -0.65 -12.34
C GLN A 30 6.31 -1.77 -11.47
N ALA A 31 5.08 -1.58 -11.01
CA ALA A 31 4.32 -2.62 -10.34
C ALA A 31 2.86 -2.60 -10.76
N VAL A 32 2.25 -3.78 -10.82
CA VAL A 32 0.81 -3.96 -10.88
C VAL A 32 0.36 -4.55 -9.55
N VAL A 33 -0.66 -3.95 -8.94
CA VAL A 33 -1.24 -4.41 -7.68
C VAL A 33 -2.73 -4.61 -7.84
N THR A 34 -3.21 -5.83 -7.62
CA THR A 34 -4.62 -6.20 -7.72
C THR A 34 -5.34 -5.90 -6.41
N SER A 35 -6.55 -5.34 -6.48
CA SER A 35 -7.42 -5.09 -5.32
C SER A 35 -7.76 -6.39 -4.60
N SER A 36 -8.11 -6.27 -3.32
CA SER A 36 -8.43 -7.43 -2.48
C SER A 36 -9.70 -8.19 -2.90
N ASP A 37 -10.59 -7.56 -3.68
CA ASP A 37 -11.75 -8.20 -4.32
C ASP A 37 -11.46 -8.71 -5.75
N GLY A 38 -10.24 -8.53 -6.26
CA GLY A 38 -9.85 -8.92 -7.62
C GLY A 38 -10.42 -8.06 -8.75
N ALA A 39 -11.29 -7.08 -8.45
CA ALA A 39 -12.03 -6.34 -9.48
C ALA A 39 -11.20 -5.27 -10.20
N LYS A 40 -10.10 -4.80 -9.61
CA LYS A 40 -9.27 -3.71 -10.15
C LYS A 40 -7.79 -4.04 -10.05
N SER A 41 -7.03 -3.52 -11.00
CA SER A 41 -5.57 -3.54 -10.96
C SER A 41 -5.03 -2.12 -11.02
N TYR A 42 -4.20 -1.77 -10.04
CA TYR A 42 -3.52 -0.49 -9.94
C TYR A 42 -2.13 -0.59 -10.54
N ARG A 43 -1.70 0.44 -11.25
CA ARG A 43 -0.34 0.56 -11.79
C ARG A 43 0.43 1.58 -10.97
N VAL A 44 1.64 1.21 -10.58
CA VAL A 44 2.61 2.08 -9.95
C VAL A 44 3.84 2.16 -10.85
N VAL A 45 4.34 3.37 -11.09
CA VAL A 45 5.55 3.62 -11.87
C VAL A 45 6.49 4.48 -11.04
N ARG A 46 7.72 4.00 -10.83
CA ARG A 46 8.83 4.78 -10.25
C ARG A 46 9.52 5.55 -11.37
N GLN A 47 9.61 6.86 -11.22
CA GLN A 47 10.27 7.76 -12.17
C GLN A 47 11.28 8.64 -11.44
N ILE A 48 12.24 9.16 -12.20
CA ILE A 48 13.17 10.20 -11.72
C ILE A 48 12.85 11.47 -12.51
N GLU A 49 12.47 12.53 -11.80
CA GLU A 49 12.21 13.86 -12.36
C GLU A 49 13.02 14.87 -11.54
N ASP A 50 13.80 15.73 -12.21
CA ASP A 50 14.67 16.72 -11.58
C ASP A 50 15.57 16.15 -10.46
N GLY A 51 16.09 14.93 -10.67
CA GLY A 51 16.94 14.23 -9.70
C GLY A 51 16.20 13.65 -8.48
N LYS A 52 14.86 13.70 -8.45
CA LYS A 52 14.02 13.19 -7.36
C LYS A 52 13.23 11.96 -7.78
N ILE A 53 13.11 10.99 -6.87
CA ILE A 53 12.30 9.79 -7.10
C ILE A 53 10.82 10.10 -6.86
N ILE A 54 9.99 9.77 -7.85
CA ILE A 54 8.55 9.97 -7.82
C ILE A 54 7.84 8.65 -8.11
N TYR A 55 6.96 8.23 -7.20
CA TYR A 55 6.05 7.11 -7.42
C TYR A 55 4.71 7.62 -7.92
N ARG A 56 4.35 7.22 -9.13
CA ARG A 56 3.07 7.59 -9.75
C ARG A 56 2.12 6.42 -9.74
N SER A 57 0.92 6.62 -9.19
CA SER A 57 -0.13 5.59 -9.15
C SER A 57 -1.43 6.08 -9.77
N ASN A 58 -2.20 5.15 -10.33
CA ASN A 58 -3.59 5.38 -10.74
C ASN A 58 -4.60 5.09 -9.62
N ASP A 59 -4.14 4.70 -8.43
CA ASP A 59 -4.98 4.56 -7.24
C ASP A 59 -5.57 5.91 -6.80
N LYS A 60 -6.85 5.88 -6.39
CA LYS A 60 -7.61 7.09 -6.05
C LYS A 60 -7.03 7.80 -4.82
N ALA A 61 -6.45 7.06 -3.87
CA ALA A 61 -5.87 7.68 -2.66
C ALA A 61 -4.64 8.52 -3.04
N THR A 62 -3.75 7.98 -3.87
CA THR A 62 -2.60 8.75 -4.39
C THR A 62 -3.03 9.93 -5.26
N TYR A 63 -4.12 9.79 -6.01
CA TYR A 63 -4.63 10.85 -6.88
C TYR A 63 -5.19 12.07 -6.12
N TRP A 64 -6.05 11.85 -5.11
CA TRP A 64 -6.78 12.94 -4.44
C TRP A 64 -6.23 13.34 -3.07
N GLN A 65 -5.56 12.43 -2.37
CA GLN A 65 -5.15 12.65 -0.98
C GLN A 65 -3.68 13.07 -0.83
N GLY A 66 -2.88 12.95 -1.90
CA GLY A 66 -1.48 13.39 -1.91
C GLY A 66 -0.54 12.57 -1.01
N TYR A 67 -0.95 11.35 -0.65
CA TYR A 67 -0.15 10.37 0.11
C TYR A 67 0.00 9.05 -0.69
N PRO A 68 1.02 8.22 -0.39
CA PRO A 68 1.15 6.89 -1.00
C PRO A 68 0.00 5.97 -0.59
N GLY A 69 -0.79 5.50 -1.56
CA GLY A 69 -1.78 4.45 -1.31
C GLY A 69 -1.11 3.09 -1.10
N TYR A 70 -1.90 2.08 -0.70
CA TYR A 70 -1.38 0.72 -0.46
C TYR A 70 -0.59 0.13 -1.65
N PRO A 71 -0.87 0.43 -2.94
CA PRO A 71 -0.05 -0.10 -4.03
C PRO A 71 1.36 0.47 -4.04
N VAL A 72 1.52 1.76 -3.69
CA VAL A 72 2.84 2.42 -3.61
C VAL A 72 3.61 1.89 -2.41
N ILE A 73 2.95 1.73 -1.27
CA ILE A 73 3.56 1.14 -0.05
C ILE A 73 4.04 -0.29 -0.34
N ALA A 74 3.21 -1.10 -1.01
CA ALA A 74 3.58 -2.47 -1.37
C ALA A 74 4.80 -2.50 -2.29
N MET A 75 4.86 -1.65 -3.32
CA MET A 75 6.04 -1.54 -4.19
C MET A 75 7.30 -1.14 -3.41
N LEU A 76 7.21 -0.15 -2.53
CA LEU A 76 8.33 0.28 -1.69
C LEU A 76 8.85 -0.85 -0.76
N MET A 77 7.96 -1.69 -0.22
CA MET A 77 8.36 -2.89 0.54
C MET A 77 9.05 -3.93 -0.34
N MET A 78 8.54 -4.19 -1.54
CA MET A 78 9.16 -5.12 -2.49
C MET A 78 10.55 -4.63 -2.95
N GLU A 79 10.76 -3.33 -3.02
CA GLU A 79 12.05 -2.69 -3.27
C GLU A 79 12.96 -2.63 -2.03
N LYS A 80 12.54 -3.18 -0.89
CA LYS A 80 13.25 -3.17 0.39
C LYS A 80 13.53 -1.76 0.94
N GLN A 81 12.78 -0.76 0.48
CA GLN A 81 12.84 0.61 1.00
C GLN A 81 12.04 0.78 2.29
N LEU A 82 11.07 -0.12 2.53
CA LEU A 82 10.29 -0.19 3.75
C LEU A 82 10.47 -1.57 4.41
N PRO A 83 10.44 -1.65 5.75
CA PRO A 83 10.51 -2.92 6.44
C PRO A 83 9.27 -3.77 6.14
N LEU A 84 9.48 -5.08 6.06
CA LEU A 84 8.43 -6.07 5.83
C LEU A 84 8.78 -7.34 6.61
N ASP A 85 7.96 -7.67 7.60
CA ASP A 85 7.95 -8.99 8.23
C ASP A 85 6.80 -9.80 7.64
N LEU A 86 7.13 -10.82 6.83
CA LEU A 86 6.14 -11.69 6.20
C LEU A 86 5.35 -12.51 7.23
N THR A 87 5.91 -12.77 8.42
CA THR A 87 5.19 -13.43 9.51
C THR A 87 4.02 -12.57 9.99
N VAL A 88 4.26 -11.26 10.16
CA VAL A 88 3.24 -10.29 10.58
C VAL A 88 2.26 -10.03 9.45
N ALA A 89 2.73 -9.89 8.21
CA ALA A 89 1.88 -9.74 7.03
C ALA A 89 0.93 -10.94 6.86
N GLY A 90 1.43 -12.15 7.09
CA GLY A 90 0.70 -13.42 7.11
C GLY A 90 -0.55 -13.42 7.98
N TRP A 91 -0.57 -12.67 9.09
CA TRP A 91 -1.74 -12.59 9.97
C TRP A 91 -2.93 -11.87 9.31
N PHE A 92 -2.66 -11.04 8.29
CA PHE A 92 -3.64 -10.29 7.55
C PHE A 92 -3.85 -10.83 6.12
N ALA A 93 -3.33 -12.02 5.79
CA ALA A 93 -3.58 -12.67 4.49
C ALA A 93 -5.07 -12.91 4.23
N GLY A 94 -5.50 -12.84 2.98
CA GLY A 94 -6.85 -13.19 2.52
C GLY A 94 -7.96 -12.25 3.01
N VAL A 95 -7.63 -11.01 3.36
CA VAL A 95 -8.62 -10.01 3.81
C VAL A 95 -9.16 -9.23 2.62
N ASN A 96 -10.49 -9.24 2.44
CA ASN A 96 -11.17 -8.41 1.45
C ASN A 96 -11.32 -6.96 1.94
N TRP A 97 -10.21 -6.21 1.95
CA TRP A 97 -10.20 -4.81 2.39
C TRP A 97 -11.16 -3.89 1.62
N HIS A 98 -11.56 -4.22 0.38
CA HIS A 98 -12.53 -3.40 -0.36
C HIS A 98 -13.90 -3.47 0.31
N GLU A 99 -14.34 -4.68 0.61
CA GLU A 99 -15.63 -4.97 1.24
C GLU A 99 -15.69 -4.43 2.66
N VAL A 100 -14.68 -4.72 3.50
CA VAL A 100 -14.65 -4.23 4.89
C VAL A 100 -14.61 -2.70 4.94
N ASN A 101 -13.75 -2.05 4.14
CA ASN A 101 -13.71 -0.58 4.10
C ASN A 101 -15.03 0.03 3.60
N MET A 102 -15.75 -0.63 2.71
CA MET A 102 -17.07 -0.18 2.25
C MET A 102 -18.12 -0.30 3.35
N ALA A 103 -18.15 -1.41 4.10
CA ALA A 103 -19.06 -1.62 5.22
C ALA A 103 -18.89 -0.54 6.30
N HIS A 104 -17.64 -0.17 6.57
CA HIS A 104 -17.26 0.86 7.54
C HIS A 104 -17.26 2.29 7.00
N LYS A 105 -17.79 2.53 5.79
CA LYS A 105 -17.84 3.87 5.15
C LYS A 105 -16.48 4.58 5.14
N SER A 106 -15.41 3.83 4.91
CA SER A 106 -14.01 4.30 4.93
C SER A 106 -13.50 4.79 6.29
N ASP A 107 -14.15 4.40 7.39
CA ASP A 107 -13.51 4.40 8.71
C ASP A 107 -12.52 3.23 8.76
N TYR A 108 -11.28 3.52 8.36
CA TYR A 108 -10.24 2.50 8.26
C TYR A 108 -9.92 1.86 9.62
N ALA A 109 -10.00 2.63 10.71
CA ALA A 109 -9.70 2.12 12.04
C ALA A 109 -10.76 1.11 12.49
N ALA A 110 -12.04 1.40 12.25
CA ALA A 110 -13.13 0.46 12.50
C ALA A 110 -13.02 -0.79 11.61
N ALA A 111 -12.67 -0.62 10.33
CA ALA A 111 -12.41 -1.74 9.42
C ALA A 111 -11.27 -2.65 9.90
N LEU A 112 -10.15 -2.08 10.35
CA LEU A 112 -9.03 -2.85 10.90
C LEU A 112 -9.45 -3.61 12.17
N GLN A 113 -10.26 -3.00 13.03
CA GLN A 113 -10.77 -3.64 14.24
C GLN A 113 -11.64 -4.86 13.90
N GLU A 114 -12.55 -4.75 12.93
CA GLU A 114 -13.34 -5.89 12.44
C GLU A 114 -12.44 -7.01 11.92
N VAL A 115 -11.44 -6.69 11.09
CA VAL A 115 -10.48 -7.69 10.57
C VAL A 115 -9.73 -8.40 11.70
N ILE A 116 -9.31 -7.67 12.73
CA ILE A 116 -8.63 -8.24 13.90
C ILE A 116 -9.54 -9.25 14.62
N GLU A 117 -10.82 -8.90 14.78
CA GLU A 117 -11.83 -9.73 15.44
C GLU A 117 -12.15 -10.98 14.60
N GLU A 118 -12.39 -10.83 13.30
CA GLU A 118 -12.66 -11.94 12.37
C GLU A 118 -11.49 -12.93 12.30
N LYS A 119 -10.25 -12.42 12.32
CA LYS A 119 -9.04 -13.26 12.34
C LYS A 119 -8.76 -13.88 13.71
N GLY A 120 -9.47 -13.48 14.76
CA GLY A 120 -9.25 -13.97 16.12
C GLY A 120 -7.83 -13.68 16.65
N LEU A 121 -7.23 -12.54 16.25
CA LEU A 121 -5.86 -12.22 16.65
C LEU A 121 -5.79 -11.90 18.15
N LYS A 122 -4.87 -12.58 18.84
CA LYS A 122 -4.60 -12.31 20.26
C LYS A 122 -3.98 -10.92 20.43
N LYS A 123 -4.17 -10.33 21.61
CA LYS A 123 -3.70 -8.98 21.97
C LYS A 123 -2.19 -8.78 21.70
N GLU A 124 -1.38 -9.81 21.95
CA GLU A 124 0.06 -9.75 21.72
C GLU A 124 0.40 -9.59 20.23
N ARG A 125 -0.31 -10.31 19.34
CA ARG A 125 -0.15 -10.18 17.89
C ARG A 125 -0.66 -8.85 17.37
N VAL A 126 -1.79 -8.37 17.89
CA VAL A 126 -2.32 -7.04 17.55
C VAL A 126 -1.32 -5.94 17.92
N THR A 127 -0.73 -6.05 19.10
CA THR A 127 0.29 -5.09 19.57
C THR A 127 1.54 -5.15 18.70
N HIS A 128 2.02 -6.35 18.37
CA HIS A 128 3.19 -6.52 17.51
C HIS A 128 2.94 -5.97 16.09
N ALA A 129 1.81 -6.32 15.48
CA ALA A 129 1.42 -5.80 14.17
C ALA A 129 1.35 -4.27 14.17
N ARG A 130 0.80 -3.68 15.24
CA ARG A 130 0.75 -2.23 15.40
C ARG A 130 2.14 -1.59 15.45
N GLN A 131 3.06 -2.16 16.23
CA GLN A 131 4.44 -1.67 16.33
C GLN A 131 5.17 -1.76 14.98
N ASP A 132 4.96 -2.85 14.23
CA ASP A 132 5.57 -3.01 12.92
C ASP A 132 5.00 -2.05 11.88
N ALA A 133 3.68 -1.79 11.93
CA ALA A 133 3.06 -0.77 11.09
C ALA A 133 3.59 0.65 11.42
N GLU A 134 3.86 0.94 12.69
CA GLU A 134 4.48 2.20 13.11
C GLU A 134 5.92 2.35 12.59
N LYS A 135 6.73 1.28 12.65
CA LYS A 135 8.08 1.27 12.06
C LYS A 135 8.04 1.55 10.55
N VAL A 136 7.10 0.95 9.83
CA VAL A 136 6.89 1.23 8.41
C VAL A 136 6.51 2.70 8.19
N MET A 137 5.63 3.26 9.03
CA MET A 137 5.23 4.66 8.92
C MET A 137 6.39 5.62 9.16
N ASP A 138 7.25 5.33 10.14
CA ASP A 138 8.45 6.12 10.43
C ASP A 138 9.47 6.04 9.28
N ALA A 139 9.71 4.84 8.75
CA ALA A 139 10.55 4.64 7.58
C ALA A 139 9.99 5.41 6.37
N LEU A 140 8.69 5.31 6.12
CA LEU A 140 8.01 6.03 5.05
C LEU A 140 8.18 7.54 5.21
N LYS A 141 8.00 8.08 6.42
CA LYS A 141 8.20 9.51 6.71
C LYS A 141 9.63 9.98 6.43
N ALA A 142 10.62 9.12 6.66
CA ALA A 142 12.04 9.42 6.44
C ALA A 142 12.46 9.34 4.96
N LEU A 143 11.66 8.72 4.09
CA LEU A 143 11.97 8.62 2.67
C LEU A 143 11.83 9.98 1.96
N ASP A 144 12.89 10.38 1.25
CA ASP A 144 12.86 11.53 0.33
C ASP A 144 12.28 11.12 -1.04
N VAL A 145 11.02 10.71 -1.02
CA VAL A 145 10.26 10.35 -2.22
C VAL A 145 9.04 11.25 -2.39
N GLN A 146 8.60 11.38 -3.63
CA GLN A 146 7.35 12.05 -3.96
C GLN A 146 6.32 11.04 -4.48
N VAL A 147 5.06 11.43 -4.37
CA VAL A 147 3.94 10.65 -4.92
C VAL A 147 3.12 11.53 -5.84
N GLY A 148 2.62 10.95 -6.92
CA GLY A 148 1.86 11.70 -7.92
C GLY A 148 0.88 10.84 -8.69
N ARG A 149 0.06 11.50 -9.51
CA ARG A 149 -0.85 10.81 -10.42
C ARG A 149 -0.05 10.18 -11.56
N LEU A 150 -0.36 8.93 -11.89
CA LEU A 150 0.03 8.35 -13.18
C LEU A 150 -0.82 8.98 -14.29
N SER A 151 -0.19 9.77 -15.16
CA SER A 151 -0.89 10.37 -16.30
C SER A 151 -1.16 9.30 -17.35
N THR A 152 -2.39 9.20 -17.84
CA THR A 152 -2.78 8.31 -18.95
C THR A 152 -2.41 8.88 -20.32
N ARG A 153 -1.58 9.92 -20.40
CA ARG A 153 -1.01 10.33 -21.69
C ARG A 153 -0.05 9.23 -22.13
N ALA A 154 -0.58 8.26 -22.89
CA ALA A 154 0.20 7.63 -23.92
C ALA A 154 0.88 8.77 -24.68
N LYS A 155 2.22 8.81 -24.65
CA LYS A 155 2.93 9.58 -25.66
C LYS A 155 2.44 8.99 -26.98
N LYS A 156 1.63 9.75 -27.73
CA LYS A 156 1.59 9.56 -29.17
C LYS A 156 3.02 9.85 -29.60
N SER A 157 3.74 8.80 -29.96
CA SER A 157 4.94 8.93 -30.76
C SER A 157 4.48 9.59 -32.06
N ASP A 158 4.93 10.82 -32.29
CA ASP A 158 4.91 11.43 -33.63
C ASP A 158 5.91 10.70 -34.54
#